data_AF-A0A5P9CRN3-F1
#
_entry.id   AF-A0A5P9CRN3-F1
#
_cell.length_a   1.000
_cell.length_b   1.000
_cell.length_c   1.000
_cell.angle_alpha   90.00
_cell.angle_beta   90.00
_cell.angle_gamma   90.00
#
_symmetry.space_group_name_H-M   'P 1'
#
loop_
_entity.id
_entity.type
_entity.pdbx_description
1 polymer ?
#
loop_
_entity_poly.entity_id
_entity_poly.type
_entity_poly.pdbx_seq_one_letter_code
_entity_poly.pdbx_strand_id
1 'polypeptide(L)'
;MKQSGVFLSLSLAFFPIMSTAQEFSIFCYDQQEDEWEWSENKQVFDWPVMTQEQPWENSYFKFVPISESTYKSLDGFCPQGSVAQPAEGHFSTWKVFYVTDAQRSYFAPGKRSYHNLIDHVFLRFSDVLLKEDIERISHTLESVKAINGYRYSYIEGGKREMGFIAQEVQHVYPELVSEHSESGYLQVDYKGMIAVLLESIKQMDERLTNIENKQP
;
A
#
# COMPACT_ATOMS: atom_id res chain seq x y z
N MET A 1 -5.86 -55.86 39.60
CA MET A 1 -6.43 -54.68 38.91
C MET A 1 -6.43 -53.50 39.87
N LYS A 2 -5.52 -52.54 39.70
CA LYS A 2 -5.59 -51.20 40.31
C LYS A 2 -5.08 -50.22 39.26
N GLN A 3 -5.99 -49.42 38.70
CA GLN A 3 -5.65 -48.29 37.84
C GLN A 3 -5.22 -47.12 38.74
N SER A 4 -4.08 -46.49 38.44
CA SER A 4 -3.71 -45.18 39.01
C SER A 4 -3.69 -44.18 37.88
N GLY A 5 -4.56 -43.18 37.98
CA GLY A 5 -4.71 -42.10 37.01
C GLY A 5 -3.57 -41.09 37.10
N VAL A 6 -3.11 -40.64 35.94
CA VAL A 6 -2.14 -39.56 35.77
C VAL A 6 -2.94 -38.26 35.66
N PHE A 7 -2.72 -37.31 36.57
CA PHE A 7 -3.20 -35.93 36.45
C PHE A 7 -2.11 -35.08 35.80
N LEU A 8 -2.35 -34.62 34.57
CA LEU A 8 -1.50 -33.66 33.87
C LEU A 8 -2.02 -32.24 34.19
N SER A 9 -1.29 -31.48 35.01
CA SER A 9 -1.59 -30.08 35.29
C SER A 9 -1.11 -29.20 34.14
N LEU A 10 -2.04 -28.64 33.37
CA LEU A 10 -1.75 -27.67 32.31
C LEU A 10 -1.60 -26.27 32.92
N SER A 11 -0.37 -25.81 33.10
CA SER A 11 -0.06 -24.44 33.53
C SER A 11 -0.25 -23.48 32.35
N LEU A 12 -1.32 -22.68 32.35
CA LEU A 12 -1.47 -21.54 31.44
C LEU A 12 -0.45 -20.45 31.81
N ALA A 13 0.52 -20.22 30.93
CA ALA A 13 1.36 -19.04 30.98
C ALA A 13 0.55 -17.82 30.49
N PHE A 14 0.18 -16.94 31.41
CA PHE A 14 -0.34 -15.61 31.09
C PHE A 14 0.83 -14.74 30.63
N PHE A 15 0.93 -14.49 29.32
CA PHE A 15 1.75 -13.40 28.81
C PHE A 15 1.03 -12.07 29.09
N PRO A 16 1.64 -11.11 29.83
CA PRO A 16 1.04 -9.82 30.03
C PRO A 16 1.11 -9.04 28.71
N ILE A 17 -0.05 -8.76 28.12
CA ILE A 17 -0.17 -7.82 26.99
C ILE A 17 0.08 -6.43 27.58
N MET A 18 1.26 -5.86 27.32
CA MET A 18 1.49 -4.43 27.56
C MET A 18 0.60 -3.64 26.59
N SER A 19 -0.53 -3.13 27.10
CA SER A 19 -1.39 -2.20 26.38
C SER A 19 -0.73 -0.83 26.37
N THR A 20 -0.13 -0.45 25.25
CA THR A 20 0.28 0.94 25.02
C THR A 20 -0.90 1.70 24.44
N ALA A 21 -1.45 2.64 25.21
CA ALA A 21 -2.43 3.60 24.73
C ALA A 21 -1.76 4.57 23.74
N GLN A 22 -2.36 4.79 22.58
CA GLN A 22 -1.89 5.77 21.60
C GLN A 22 -3.01 6.80 21.41
N GLU A 23 -2.69 8.08 21.57
CA GLU A 23 -3.61 9.17 21.24
C GLU A 23 -3.74 9.27 19.71
N PHE A 24 -4.97 9.37 19.21
CA PHE A 24 -5.24 9.55 17.79
C PHE A 24 -5.84 10.93 17.57
N SER A 25 -5.32 11.65 16.57
CA SER A 25 -5.97 12.83 16.06
C SER A 25 -7.09 12.40 15.09
N ILE A 26 -8.16 13.17 14.99
CA ILE A 26 -9.28 12.94 14.07
C ILE A 26 -9.27 13.98 12.98
N PHE A 27 -9.41 13.54 11.73
CA PHE A 27 -9.46 14.38 10.54
C PHE A 27 -10.79 14.19 9.81
N CYS A 28 -11.50 15.29 9.57
CA CYS A 28 -12.73 15.27 8.77
C CYS A 28 -12.40 15.39 7.28
N TYR A 29 -12.49 14.27 6.57
CA TYR A 29 -12.22 14.17 5.14
C TYR A 29 -13.46 14.61 4.34
N ASP A 30 -13.35 15.72 3.61
CA ASP A 30 -14.37 16.14 2.64
C ASP A 30 -14.31 15.24 1.39
N GLN A 31 -15.47 14.73 0.98
CA GLN A 31 -15.60 13.85 -0.19
C GLN A 31 -15.75 14.61 -1.52
N GLN A 32 -16.13 15.90 -1.49
CA GLN A 32 -16.38 16.72 -2.69
C GLN A 32 -15.16 17.55 -3.11
N GLU A 33 -14.23 17.81 -2.19
CA GLU A 33 -12.95 18.43 -2.48
C GLU A 33 -11.90 17.35 -2.75
N ASP A 34 -11.90 16.84 -3.97
CA ASP A 34 -10.68 16.21 -4.49
C ASP A 34 -9.72 17.32 -4.90
N GLU A 35 -8.44 17.06 -4.71
CA GLU A 35 -7.28 17.84 -5.20
C GLU A 35 -6.47 18.66 -4.19
N TRP A 36 -5.37 18.02 -3.76
CA TRP A 36 -4.00 18.56 -3.66
C TRP A 36 -3.69 19.85 -2.89
N GLU A 37 -4.65 20.57 -2.33
CA GLU A 37 -4.42 21.68 -1.41
C GLU A 37 -5.02 21.36 -0.03
N TRP A 38 -4.14 21.36 0.97
CA TRP A 38 -4.53 21.36 2.36
C TRP A 38 -5.26 22.67 2.65
N SER A 39 -6.58 22.66 2.79
CA SER A 39 -7.26 23.87 3.25
C SER A 39 -6.85 24.15 4.70
N GLU A 40 -6.41 25.38 4.97
CA GLU A 40 -5.96 25.88 6.28
C GLU A 40 -7.07 25.78 7.37
N ASN A 41 -8.27 25.36 6.99
CA ASN A 41 -9.48 25.36 7.81
C ASN A 41 -9.93 23.96 8.28
N LYS A 42 -9.12 22.90 8.14
CA LYS A 42 -9.52 21.55 8.56
C LYS A 42 -9.33 21.38 10.08
N GLN A 43 -10.44 21.09 10.76
CA GLN A 43 -10.46 20.87 12.21
C GLN A 43 -9.87 19.49 12.53
N VAL A 44 -8.78 19.50 13.28
CA VAL A 44 -8.19 18.32 13.88
C VAL A 44 -8.60 18.30 15.35
N PHE A 45 -9.11 17.18 15.81
CA PHE A 45 -9.47 16.99 17.21
C PHE A 45 -8.63 15.90 17.82
N ASP A 46 -8.07 16.17 19.01
CA ASP A 46 -7.42 15.14 19.81
C ASP A 46 -8.49 14.24 20.41
N TRP A 47 -8.38 12.93 20.15
CA TRP A 47 -9.35 11.96 20.62
C TRP A 47 -8.64 10.87 21.45
N PRO A 48 -8.89 10.82 22.77
CA PRO A 48 -8.25 9.86 23.64
C PRO A 48 -8.97 8.51 23.55
N VAL A 49 -8.54 7.62 22.65
CA VAL A 49 -9.05 6.23 22.62
C VAL A 49 -7.95 5.25 22.99
N MET A 50 -8.30 4.34 23.89
CA MET A 50 -7.51 3.17 24.24
C MET A 50 -7.68 2.07 23.17
N THR A 51 -7.10 2.26 21.98
CA THR A 51 -7.10 1.26 20.92
C THR A 51 -5.72 1.16 20.27
N GLN A 52 -5.36 -0.01 19.76
CA GLN A 52 -4.12 -0.22 19.04
C GLN A 52 -4.41 -0.42 17.56
N GLU A 53 -3.59 0.20 16.71
CA GLU A 53 -3.60 -0.07 15.28
C GLU A 53 -3.35 -1.56 15.01
N GLN A 54 -4.07 -2.11 14.04
CA GLN A 54 -3.92 -3.48 13.58
C GLN A 54 -3.60 -3.48 12.07
N PRO A 55 -2.66 -4.31 11.58
CA PRO A 55 -2.44 -4.46 10.15
C PRO A 55 -3.66 -5.14 9.49
N TRP A 56 -4.03 -4.72 8.27
CA TRP A 56 -5.00 -5.46 7.47
C TRP A 56 -4.29 -6.54 6.65
N GLU A 57 -4.82 -7.76 6.67
CA GLU A 57 -4.24 -8.90 5.96
C GLU A 57 -4.09 -8.61 4.46
N ASN A 58 -2.91 -8.88 3.91
CA ASN A 58 -2.56 -8.65 2.50
C ASN A 58 -2.75 -7.20 2.01
N SER A 59 -2.62 -6.21 2.90
CA SER A 59 -2.70 -4.80 2.55
C SER A 59 -1.63 -3.95 3.22
N TYR A 60 -1.33 -2.83 2.58
CA TYR A 60 -0.32 -1.85 2.99
C TYR A 60 -0.86 -0.82 4.00
N PHE A 61 -2.11 -0.92 4.45
CA PHE A 61 -2.72 0.02 5.40
C PHE A 61 -3.03 -0.65 6.75
N LYS A 62 -3.02 0.16 7.82
CA LYS A 62 -3.42 -0.25 9.17
C LYS A 62 -4.84 0.21 9.46
N PHE A 63 -5.52 -0.42 10.41
CA PHE A 63 -6.83 0.02 10.86
C PHE A 63 -6.88 0.23 12.37
N VAL A 64 -7.80 1.09 12.78
CA VAL A 64 -8.06 1.45 14.17
C VAL A 64 -9.44 0.89 14.53
N PRO A 65 -9.52 -0.18 15.34
CA PRO A 65 -10.80 -0.77 15.69
C PRO A 65 -11.55 0.13 16.68
N ILE A 66 -12.81 0.44 16.38
CA ILE A 66 -13.71 1.25 17.22
C ILE A 66 -15.14 0.73 17.16
N SER A 67 -15.95 1.05 18.18
CA SER A 67 -17.38 0.72 18.17
C SER A 67 -18.18 1.66 17.26
N GLU A 68 -19.32 1.20 16.75
CA GLU A 68 -20.30 2.02 16.02
C GLU A 68 -20.73 3.28 16.78
N SER A 69 -20.93 3.17 18.10
CA SER A 69 -21.27 4.32 18.95
C SER A 69 -20.15 5.36 18.99
N THR A 70 -18.90 4.91 19.03
CA THR A 70 -17.72 5.78 18.98
C THR A 70 -17.61 6.43 17.61
N TYR A 71 -17.74 5.65 16.53
CA TYR A 71 -17.69 6.18 15.17
C TYR A 71 -18.76 7.24 14.92
N LYS A 72 -20.02 6.99 15.31
CA LYS A 72 -21.10 7.99 15.17
C LYS A 72 -20.85 9.27 15.95
N SER A 73 -20.23 9.17 17.12
CA SER A 73 -19.87 10.35 17.91
C SER A 73 -18.81 11.16 17.19
N LEU A 74 -17.79 10.49 16.62
CA LEU A 74 -16.73 11.12 15.83
C LEU A 74 -17.24 11.76 14.54
N ASP A 75 -18.03 11.01 13.77
CA ASP A 75 -18.60 11.44 12.49
C ASP A 75 -19.53 12.64 12.69
N GLY A 76 -20.24 12.71 13.82
CA GLY A 76 -21.10 13.84 14.19
C GLY A 76 -20.36 15.14 14.49
N PHE A 77 -19.05 15.12 14.76
CA PHE A 77 -18.22 16.33 14.85
C PHE A 77 -17.81 16.86 13.48
N CYS A 78 -17.87 16.03 12.45
CA CYS A 78 -17.45 16.42 11.12
C CYS A 78 -18.53 17.24 10.40
N PRO A 79 -18.15 18.28 9.64
CA PRO A 79 -19.07 19.04 8.81
C PRO A 79 -19.87 18.14 7.84
N GLN A 80 -21.08 18.57 7.49
CA GLN A 80 -21.93 17.85 6.55
C GLN A 80 -21.20 17.63 5.21
N GLY A 81 -21.14 16.39 4.74
CA GLY A 81 -20.41 16.02 3.52
C GLY A 81 -18.97 15.53 3.75
N SER A 82 -18.47 15.63 4.99
CA SER A 82 -17.18 15.07 5.39
C SER A 82 -17.34 13.83 6.29
N VAL A 83 -16.28 13.04 6.40
CA VAL A 83 -16.25 11.78 7.17
C VAL A 83 -15.04 11.73 8.10
N ALA A 84 -15.23 11.20 9.31
CA ALA A 84 -14.16 11.12 10.31
C ALA A 84 -13.12 10.05 9.97
N GLN A 85 -11.83 10.42 10.00
CA GLN A 85 -10.70 9.53 9.76
C GLN A 85 -9.63 9.64 10.86
N PRO A 86 -8.86 8.58 11.14
CA PRO A 86 -7.68 8.68 12.00
C PRO A 86 -6.58 9.52 11.33
N ALA A 87 -5.89 10.32 12.14
CA ALA A 87 -4.82 11.20 11.73
C ALA A 87 -3.62 11.14 12.71
N GLU A 88 -2.46 11.53 12.21
CA GLU A 88 -1.29 11.87 13.03
C GLU A 88 -1.06 13.38 12.90
N GLY A 89 -1.44 14.13 13.93
CA GLY A 89 -1.48 15.59 13.86
C GLY A 89 -2.41 16.06 12.74
N HIS A 90 -1.90 16.88 11.82
CA HIS A 90 -2.66 17.45 10.71
C HIS A 90 -2.74 16.54 9.46
N PHE A 91 -2.23 15.30 9.53
CA PHE A 91 -2.13 14.43 8.37
C PHE A 91 -3.03 13.19 8.51
N SER A 92 -3.87 12.94 7.50
CA SER A 92 -4.53 11.64 7.34
C SER A 92 -3.49 10.60 6.99
N THR A 93 -3.27 9.64 7.89
CA THR A 93 -2.25 8.61 7.74
C THR A 93 -2.80 7.39 6.99
N TRP A 94 -1.99 6.36 6.74
CA TRP A 94 -2.42 5.08 6.13
C TRP A 94 -3.32 4.26 7.10
N LYS A 95 -4.25 4.92 7.78
CA LYS A 95 -5.10 4.39 8.83
C LYS A 95 -6.58 4.58 8.49
N VAL A 96 -7.39 3.58 8.79
CA VAL A 96 -8.85 3.60 8.57
C VAL A 96 -9.55 3.10 9.83
N PHE A 97 -10.71 3.64 10.19
CA PHE A 97 -11.50 3.04 11.26
C PHE A 97 -12.13 1.73 10.80
N TYR A 98 -11.94 0.68 11.59
CA TYR A 98 -12.70 -0.56 11.46
C TYR A 98 -13.81 -0.54 12.51
N VAL A 99 -15.02 -0.29 12.04
CA VAL A 99 -16.19 -0.03 12.87
C VAL A 99 -16.93 -1.35 13.10
N THR A 100 -17.19 -1.67 14.37
CA THR A 100 -17.92 -2.89 14.75
C THR A 100 -19.14 -2.57 15.61
N ASP A 101 -20.23 -3.28 15.38
CA ASP A 101 -21.38 -3.38 16.28
C ASP A 101 -21.76 -4.85 16.51
N ALA A 102 -22.90 -5.10 17.17
CA ALA A 102 -23.35 -6.46 17.49
C ALA A 102 -23.84 -7.25 16.25
N GLN A 103 -23.98 -6.61 15.09
CA GLN A 103 -24.59 -7.17 13.88
C GLN A 103 -23.66 -7.18 12.67
N ARG A 104 -22.71 -6.24 12.58
CA ARG A 104 -21.84 -6.02 11.42
C ARG A 104 -20.49 -5.42 11.78
N SER A 105 -19.56 -5.53 10.84
CA SER A 105 -18.28 -4.87 10.88
C SER A 105 -17.95 -4.30 9.51
N TYR A 106 -17.43 -3.08 9.44
CA TYR A 106 -17.13 -2.40 8.18
C TYR A 106 -16.01 -1.37 8.34
N PHE A 107 -15.34 -1.04 7.24
CA PHE A 107 -14.41 0.08 7.22
C PHE A 107 -15.18 1.39 7.07
N ALA A 108 -14.92 2.36 7.95
CA ALA A 108 -15.52 3.67 7.88
C ALA A 108 -15.30 4.29 6.49
N PRO A 109 -16.32 4.96 5.91
CA PRO A 109 -16.18 5.66 4.64
C PRO A 109 -15.07 6.72 4.72
N GLY A 110 -14.33 6.87 3.63
CA GLY A 110 -13.29 7.88 3.50
C GLY A 110 -12.21 7.43 2.52
N LYS A 111 -11.19 8.29 2.29
CA LYS A 111 -10.23 8.14 1.18
C LYS A 111 -9.84 6.68 0.91
N ARG A 112 -9.33 5.96 1.89
CA ARG A 112 -8.83 4.58 1.70
C ARG A 112 -9.91 3.50 1.56
N SER A 113 -11.09 3.65 2.15
CA SER A 113 -12.18 2.68 2.01
C SER A 113 -12.95 2.86 0.70
N TYR A 114 -13.02 4.09 0.17
CA TYR A 114 -13.52 4.36 -1.18
C TYR A 114 -12.54 3.90 -2.27
N HIS A 115 -11.23 4.07 -2.05
CA HIS A 115 -10.19 3.64 -3.00
C HIS A 115 -10.05 2.11 -3.11
N ASN A 116 -10.58 1.33 -2.16
CA ASN A 116 -10.67 -0.13 -2.31
C ASN A 116 -11.81 -0.57 -3.25
N LEU A 117 -12.73 0.35 -3.61
CA LEU A 117 -13.83 0.04 -4.51
C LEU A 117 -13.62 0.61 -5.92
N ILE A 118 -12.97 1.76 -6.11
CA ILE A 118 -12.77 2.35 -7.45
C ILE A 118 -11.43 3.15 -7.51
N ASP A 119 -10.42 2.56 -8.15
CA ASP A 119 -9.63 3.17 -9.26
C ASP A 119 -8.56 4.28 -9.05
N HIS A 120 -7.55 4.11 -8.19
CA HIS A 120 -6.26 4.85 -8.33
C HIS A 120 -5.00 4.00 -8.10
N VAL A 121 -4.92 2.80 -8.70
CA VAL A 121 -3.77 1.90 -8.57
C VAL A 121 -2.45 2.49 -9.15
N PHE A 122 -2.55 3.58 -9.93
CA PHE A 122 -1.43 4.16 -10.68
C PHE A 122 -0.94 5.55 -10.23
N LEU A 123 -1.61 6.26 -9.32
CA LEU A 123 -1.13 7.57 -8.84
C LEU A 123 -0.14 7.42 -7.66
N ARG A 124 1.04 8.05 -7.76
CA ARG A 124 2.12 8.02 -6.75
C ARG A 124 2.75 9.41 -6.59
N PHE A 125 3.13 9.78 -5.37
CA PHE A 125 3.94 10.98 -5.14
C PHE A 125 5.29 10.84 -5.87
N SER A 126 5.66 11.83 -6.68
CA SER A 126 6.85 11.79 -7.55
C SER A 126 7.57 13.16 -7.63
N ASP A 127 7.21 14.09 -6.73
CA ASP A 127 7.84 15.41 -6.66
C ASP A 127 9.35 15.29 -6.36
N VAL A 128 10.16 16.19 -6.93
CA VAL A 128 11.61 16.22 -6.74
C VAL A 128 11.98 16.45 -5.27
N LEU A 129 11.16 17.18 -4.52
CA LEU A 129 11.38 17.46 -3.09
C LEU A 129 11.26 16.22 -2.20
N LEU A 130 10.73 15.11 -2.74
CA LEU A 130 10.53 13.85 -2.03
C LEU A 130 11.57 12.78 -2.43
N LYS A 131 12.62 13.17 -3.16
CA LYS A 131 13.63 12.26 -3.71
C LYS A 131 15.04 12.77 -3.41
N GLU A 132 15.92 11.84 -3.08
CA GLU A 132 17.36 12.05 -2.94
C GLU A 132 18.10 11.10 -3.89
N ASP A 133 19.41 11.33 -4.08
CA ASP A 133 20.27 10.51 -4.96
C ASP A 133 19.70 10.27 -6.37
N ILE A 134 19.21 11.35 -6.99
CA ILE A 134 18.50 11.29 -8.28
C ILE A 134 19.51 11.10 -9.42
N GLU A 135 19.54 9.89 -9.98
CA GLU A 135 20.32 9.56 -11.17
C GLU A 135 19.43 9.18 -12.36
N ARG A 136 19.82 9.62 -13.56
CA ARG A 136 19.11 9.23 -14.79
C ARG A 136 19.49 7.79 -15.14
N ILE A 137 18.49 6.94 -15.34
CA ILE A 137 18.69 5.55 -15.79
C ILE A 137 19.39 5.56 -17.16
N SER A 138 20.50 4.84 -17.28
CA SER A 138 21.31 4.75 -18.50
C SER A 138 21.43 3.30 -18.98
N HIS A 139 22.02 3.10 -20.17
CA HIS A 139 22.21 1.78 -20.81
C HIS A 139 20.92 0.94 -21.00
N THR A 140 19.75 1.57 -20.93
CA THR A 140 18.45 0.90 -20.88
C THR A 140 18.09 0.10 -22.13
N LEU A 141 18.53 0.51 -23.33
CA LEU A 141 18.23 -0.23 -24.55
C LEU A 141 18.91 -1.61 -24.56
N GLU A 142 20.17 -1.71 -24.14
CA GLU A 142 20.87 -3.00 -24.07
C GLU A 142 20.33 -3.85 -22.92
N SER A 143 20.02 -3.24 -21.78
CA SER A 143 19.37 -3.90 -20.65
C SER A 143 18.01 -4.51 -21.01
N VAL A 144 17.13 -3.77 -21.68
CA VAL A 144 15.80 -4.27 -22.10
C VAL A 144 15.93 -5.38 -23.15
N LYS A 145 16.96 -5.37 -24.01
CA LYS A 145 17.21 -6.46 -24.96
C LYS A 145 17.60 -7.78 -24.28
N ALA A 146 18.07 -7.75 -23.04
CA ALA A 146 18.39 -8.93 -22.26
C ALA A 146 17.18 -9.53 -21.52
N ILE A 147 16.04 -8.83 -21.51
CA ILE A 147 14.81 -9.25 -20.82
C ILE A 147 13.76 -9.62 -21.87
N ASN A 148 13.04 -10.72 -21.66
CA ASN A 148 12.02 -11.18 -22.60
C ASN A 148 10.59 -11.04 -22.04
N GLY A 149 9.64 -10.79 -22.95
CA GLY A 149 8.22 -10.89 -22.66
C GLY A 149 7.71 -12.31 -22.92
N TYR A 150 6.97 -12.86 -21.96
CA TYR A 150 6.46 -14.22 -22.00
C TYR A 150 4.94 -14.27 -22.01
N ARG A 151 4.38 -15.32 -22.61
CA ARG A 151 3.00 -15.76 -22.37
C ARG A 151 3.04 -16.99 -21.48
N TYR A 152 2.45 -16.92 -20.29
CA TYR A 152 2.46 -18.01 -19.32
C TYR A 152 1.06 -18.27 -18.75
N SER A 153 0.94 -19.40 -18.05
CA SER A 153 -0.18 -19.73 -17.19
C SER A 153 0.38 -20.12 -15.83
N TYR A 154 -0.28 -19.73 -14.75
CA TYR A 154 0.09 -20.20 -13.41
C TYR A 154 -0.16 -21.71 -13.28
N ILE A 155 0.67 -22.38 -12.48
CA ILE A 155 0.56 -23.83 -12.22
C ILE A 155 -0.77 -24.15 -11.53
N GLU A 156 -1.24 -23.28 -10.65
CA GLU A 156 -2.55 -23.39 -9.97
C GLU A 156 -3.74 -23.14 -10.90
N GLY A 157 -3.48 -22.89 -12.19
CA GLY A 157 -4.48 -22.61 -13.21
C GLY A 157 -4.77 -21.12 -13.37
N GLY A 158 -5.76 -20.80 -14.19
CA GLY A 158 -6.15 -19.43 -14.48
C GLY A 158 -6.13 -19.09 -15.97
N LYS A 159 -6.41 -17.82 -16.27
CA LYS A 159 -6.31 -17.31 -17.65
C LYS A 159 -4.83 -17.20 -18.03
N ARG A 160 -4.57 -17.36 -19.32
CA ARG A 160 -3.23 -17.15 -19.87
C ARG A 160 -2.89 -15.66 -19.79
N GLU A 161 -1.72 -15.34 -19.28
CA GLU A 161 -1.25 -13.98 -19.04
C GLU A 161 0.01 -13.67 -19.84
N MET A 162 0.38 -12.40 -19.87
CA MET A 162 1.64 -11.91 -20.43
C MET A 162 2.41 -11.16 -19.36
N GLY A 163 3.71 -11.37 -19.30
CA GLY A 163 4.57 -10.71 -18.32
C GLY A 163 6.03 -11.13 -18.45
N PHE A 164 6.76 -11.01 -17.35
CA PHE A 164 8.20 -11.29 -17.28
C PHE A 164 8.51 -12.52 -16.43
N ILE A 165 9.72 -13.06 -16.62
CA ILE A 165 10.35 -13.96 -15.65
C ILE A 165 11.16 -13.09 -14.68
N ALA A 166 10.84 -13.16 -13.39
CA ALA A 166 11.44 -12.29 -12.37
C ALA A 166 12.97 -12.42 -12.30
N GLN A 167 13.52 -13.60 -12.55
CA GLN A 167 14.95 -13.87 -12.52
C GLN A 167 15.70 -13.15 -13.65
N GLU A 168 15.10 -13.02 -14.84
CA GLU A 168 15.71 -12.25 -15.94
C GLU A 168 15.75 -10.76 -15.59
N VAL A 169 14.66 -10.25 -15.03
CA VAL A 169 14.58 -8.85 -14.59
C VAL A 169 15.59 -8.60 -13.47
N GLN A 170 15.68 -9.49 -12.48
CA GLN A 170 16.60 -9.35 -11.34
C GLN A 170 18.08 -9.28 -11.77
N HIS A 171 18.45 -9.99 -12.84
CA HIS A 171 19.83 -9.97 -13.33
C HIS A 171 20.25 -8.59 -13.86
N VAL A 172 19.29 -7.82 -14.37
CA VAL A 172 19.53 -6.53 -15.04
C VAL A 172 19.14 -5.34 -14.16
N TYR A 173 18.02 -5.46 -13.46
CA TYR A 173 17.42 -4.45 -12.58
C TYR A 173 17.01 -5.09 -11.24
N PRO A 174 17.98 -5.45 -10.38
CA PRO A 174 17.69 -6.08 -9.09
C PRO A 174 16.78 -5.22 -8.20
N GLU A 175 16.83 -3.89 -8.32
CA GLU A 175 15.99 -2.94 -7.59
C GLU A 175 14.49 -3.02 -7.97
N LEU A 176 14.16 -3.64 -9.11
CA LEU A 176 12.79 -3.87 -9.55
C LEU A 176 12.26 -5.24 -9.15
N VAL A 177 13.01 -6.01 -8.36
CA VAL A 177 12.61 -7.35 -7.92
C VAL A 177 12.73 -7.47 -6.41
N SER A 178 11.62 -7.86 -5.78
CA SER A 178 11.56 -8.16 -4.34
C SER A 178 11.22 -9.62 -4.10
N GLU A 179 11.68 -10.18 -2.99
CA GLU A 179 11.31 -11.53 -2.57
C GLU A 179 10.16 -11.48 -1.57
N HIS A 180 9.14 -12.31 -1.78
CA HIS A 180 8.02 -12.44 -0.85
C HIS A 180 8.48 -13.16 0.42
N SER A 181 8.38 -12.49 1.57
CA SER A 181 9.00 -12.91 2.83
C SER A 181 8.59 -14.30 3.34
N GLU A 182 7.38 -14.75 3.03
CA GLU A 182 6.88 -16.05 3.52
C GLU A 182 7.12 -17.21 2.55
N SER A 183 7.02 -16.94 1.24
CA SER A 183 7.07 -17.99 0.21
C SER A 183 8.42 -18.09 -0.49
N GLY A 184 9.25 -17.05 -0.39
CA GLY A 184 10.52 -16.93 -1.11
C GLY A 184 10.35 -16.68 -2.62
N TYR A 185 9.12 -16.46 -3.11
CA TYR A 185 8.90 -16.19 -4.53
C TYR A 185 9.25 -14.75 -4.87
N LEU A 186 9.89 -14.56 -6.03
CA LEU A 186 10.25 -13.25 -6.55
C LEU A 186 9.02 -12.54 -7.15
N GLN A 187 8.94 -11.24 -6.92
CA GLN A 187 7.91 -10.33 -7.40
C GLN A 187 8.58 -9.19 -8.17
N VAL A 188 7.98 -8.77 -9.29
CA VAL A 188 8.52 -7.71 -10.16
C VAL A 188 7.72 -6.43 -9.97
N ASP A 189 8.40 -5.29 -9.80
CA ASP A 189 7.79 -3.96 -9.88
C ASP A 189 7.60 -3.53 -11.34
N TYR A 190 6.44 -3.89 -11.90
CA TYR A 190 6.03 -3.48 -13.24
C TYR A 190 5.93 -1.95 -13.40
N LYS A 191 5.78 -1.17 -12.31
CA LYS A 191 5.68 0.29 -12.39
C LYS A 191 7.05 0.90 -12.69
N GLY A 192 8.10 0.43 -12.02
CA GLY A 192 9.47 0.87 -12.27
C GLY A 192 9.93 0.58 -13.71
N MET A 193 9.46 -0.51 -14.31
CA MET A 193 9.74 -0.84 -15.72
C MET A 193 9.29 0.25 -16.70
N ILE A 194 8.28 1.05 -16.38
CA ILE A 194 7.81 2.14 -17.27
C ILE A 194 8.90 3.18 -17.49
N ALA A 195 9.65 3.55 -16.44
CA ALA A 195 10.74 4.51 -16.54
C ALA A 195 11.90 3.95 -17.38
N VAL A 196 12.22 2.66 -17.22
CA VAL A 196 13.22 1.96 -18.04
C VAL A 196 12.82 1.98 -19.51
N LEU A 197 11.58 1.61 -19.83
CA LEU A 197 11.07 1.58 -21.20
C LEU A 197 11.09 2.98 -21.85
N LEU A 198 10.73 4.02 -21.11
CA LEU A 198 10.79 5.41 -21.58
C LEU A 198 12.22 5.79 -22.01
N GLU A 199 13.21 5.52 -21.17
CA GLU A 199 14.61 5.82 -21.48
C GLU A 199 15.13 4.97 -22.64
N SER A 200 14.70 3.71 -22.78
CA SER A 200 15.03 2.87 -23.94
C SER A 200 14.48 3.42 -25.25
N ILE A 201 13.25 3.95 -25.24
CA ILE A 201 12.65 4.62 -26.41
C ILE A 201 13.46 5.85 -26.80
N LYS A 202 13.85 6.68 -25.82
CA LYS A 202 14.69 7.88 -26.08
C LYS A 202 16.06 7.50 -26.66
N GLN A 203 16.72 6.47 -26.12
CA GLN A 203 17.99 5.98 -26.67
C GLN A 203 17.83 5.41 -28.09
N MET A 204 16.71 4.74 -28.37
CA MET A 204 16.40 4.23 -29.71
C MET A 204 16.20 5.37 -30.71
N ASP A 205 15.43 6.41 -30.33
CA ASP A 205 15.19 7.60 -31.14
C ASP A 205 16.48 8.37 -31.46
N GLU A 206 17.34 8.55 -30.46
CA GLU A 206 18.67 9.16 -30.65
C GLU A 206 19.51 8.38 -31.67
N ARG A 207 19.49 7.05 -31.62
CA ARG A 207 20.20 6.21 -32.60
C ARG A 207 19.61 6.35 -34.01
N LEU A 208 18.28 6.42 -34.14
CA LEU A 208 17.61 6.59 -35.43
C LEU A 208 17.94 7.95 -36.06
N THR A 209 17.81 9.03 -35.29
CA THR A 209 18.14 10.39 -35.74
C THR A 209 19.61 10.49 -36.18
N ASN A 210 20.52 9.85 -35.45
CA ASN A 210 21.93 9.78 -35.82
C ASN A 210 22.19 9.02 -37.12
N ILE A 211 21.37 8.03 -37.47
CA ILE A 211 21.48 7.29 -38.72
C ILE A 211 20.92 8.12 -39.88
N GLU A 212 19.74 8.72 -39.70
CA GLU A 212 19.07 9.55 -40.70
C GLU A 212 19.91 10.77 -41.09
N ASN A 213 20.51 11.45 -40.11
CA ASN A 213 21.39 12.61 -40.36
C ASN A 213 22.74 12.24 -41.00
N LYS A 214 23.10 10.95 -41.05
CA LYS A 214 24.32 10.45 -41.69
C LYS A 214 24.06 9.91 -43.10
N GLN A 215 22.80 9.84 -43.55
CA GLN A 215 22.51 9.51 -44.94
C GLN A 215 22.70 10.78 -45.80
N PRO A 216 23.63 10.78 -46.77
CA PRO A 216 23.85 11.89 -47.68
C PRO A 216 22.72 12.06 -48.70
#